data_AF-A0AA89LKT8-F1
#
_entry.id   AF-A0AA89LKT8-F1
#
_cell.length_a   1.000
_cell.length_b   1.000
_cell.length_c   1.000
_cell.angle_alpha   90.00
_cell.angle_beta   90.00
_cell.angle_gamma   90.00
#
_symmetry.space_group_name_H-M   'P 1'
#
loop_
_entity.id
_entity.type
_entity.pdbx_description
1 polymer ?
#
loop_
_entity_poly.entity_id
_entity_poly.type
_entity_poly.pdbx_seq_one_letter_code
_entity_poly.pdbx_strand_id
1 'polypeptide(L)'
;MKQCGVEFTLVDEIQQTLDRSRAPGLYKVGDWIKNLFDASGKPMALFGAPRSKLLLQTNEQLRRRFSSTFTLKNMGITTASEIEDFVGLVATLNDNLPVKCSLYLQSYEVLERLHYATDGRISYLIKLFSGGLERALRGAMTTIDVCILEQTFSEEIWDEGIGALNPFNPNFCFRRLDKAGEPFFSGLAGEKGPVKNRSKRRDA
;
A
#
# COMPACT_ATOMS: atom_id res chain seq x y z
N MET A 1 -11.79 -16.18 -20.48
CA MET A 1 -12.73 -15.87 -19.37
C MET A 1 -14.07 -15.27 -19.81
N LYS A 2 -14.19 -14.52 -20.91
CA LYS A 2 -15.50 -13.95 -21.38
C LYS A 2 -16.56 -14.97 -21.84
N GLN A 3 -16.19 -16.23 -22.08
CA GLN A 3 -17.09 -17.27 -22.63
C GLN A 3 -17.87 -18.08 -21.57
N CYS A 4 -17.58 -17.91 -20.27
CA CYS A 4 -18.13 -18.76 -19.22
C CYS A 4 -19.29 -18.12 -18.42
N GLY A 5 -19.63 -16.85 -18.65
CA GLY A 5 -20.73 -16.17 -17.94
C GLY A 5 -20.60 -16.12 -16.40
N VAL A 6 -19.38 -16.30 -15.88
CA VAL A 6 -19.14 -16.34 -14.42
C VAL A 6 -19.31 -14.94 -13.85
N GLU A 7 -20.28 -14.79 -12.94
CA GLU A 7 -20.53 -13.56 -12.21
C GLU A 7 -19.88 -13.64 -10.82
N PHE A 8 -19.26 -12.55 -10.37
CA PHE A 8 -18.51 -12.48 -9.13
C PHE A 8 -18.96 -11.29 -8.29
N THR A 9 -19.10 -11.48 -6.98
CA THR A 9 -19.45 -10.39 -6.04
C THR A 9 -18.19 -9.88 -5.34
N LEU A 10 -17.82 -8.63 -5.58
CA LEU A 10 -16.72 -7.95 -4.89
C LEU A 10 -17.30 -7.07 -3.78
N VAL A 11 -16.86 -7.26 -2.55
CA VAL A 11 -17.23 -6.41 -1.42
C VAL A 11 -15.98 -5.72 -0.91
N ASP A 12 -15.87 -4.42 -1.13
CA ASP A 12 -14.72 -3.62 -0.69
C ASP A 12 -14.96 -2.97 0.68
N GLU A 13 -13.88 -2.53 1.32
CA GLU A 13 -13.91 -1.80 2.59
C GLU A 13 -14.60 -2.54 3.74
N ILE A 14 -14.50 -3.87 3.79
CA ILE A 14 -15.23 -4.69 4.79
C ILE A 14 -14.90 -4.31 6.23
N GLN A 15 -13.73 -3.72 6.48
CA GLN A 15 -13.33 -3.19 7.80
C GLN A 15 -14.28 -2.11 8.34
N GLN A 16 -14.96 -1.35 7.49
CA GLN A 16 -15.85 -0.28 7.94
C GLN A 16 -17.05 -0.85 8.72
N THR A 17 -17.43 -2.09 8.44
CA THR A 17 -18.46 -2.82 9.19
C THR A 17 -18.00 -3.19 10.61
N LEU A 18 -16.68 -3.24 10.85
CA LEU A 18 -16.07 -3.59 12.13
C LEU A 18 -15.93 -2.39 13.06
N ASP A 19 -15.76 -1.19 12.51
CA ASP A 19 -15.42 0.04 13.27
C ASP A 19 -16.49 0.49 14.27
N ARG A 20 -17.72 -0.02 14.12
CA ARG A 20 -18.85 0.32 15.00
C ARG A 20 -19.26 -0.82 15.93
N SER A 21 -18.51 -1.93 15.93
CA SER A 21 -19.00 -3.22 16.43
C SER A 21 -18.13 -3.77 17.57
N ARG A 22 -18.73 -3.96 18.77
CA ARG A 22 -18.16 -4.82 19.82
C ARG A 22 -18.28 -6.31 19.40
N ALA A 23 -17.72 -7.25 20.17
CA ALA A 23 -17.79 -8.70 19.86
C ALA A 23 -19.20 -9.21 19.45
N PRO A 24 -20.32 -8.79 20.07
CA PRO A 24 -21.66 -9.17 19.62
C PRO A 24 -22.05 -8.61 18.23
N GLY A 25 -21.50 -7.46 17.84
CA GLY A 25 -21.69 -6.86 16.51
C GLY A 25 -20.92 -7.59 15.41
N LEU A 26 -19.74 -8.14 15.71
CA LEU A 26 -18.95 -8.96 14.77
C LEU A 26 -19.72 -10.20 14.30
N TYR A 27 -20.47 -10.87 15.18
CA TYR A 27 -21.32 -12.00 14.80
C TYR A 27 -22.45 -11.57 13.85
N LYS A 28 -23.14 -10.44 14.15
CA LYS A 28 -24.20 -9.90 13.28
C LYS A 28 -23.69 -9.53 11.90
N VAL A 29 -22.51 -8.90 11.82
CA VAL A 29 -21.86 -8.60 10.54
C VAL A 29 -21.53 -9.90 9.80
N GLY A 30 -21.01 -10.90 10.52
CA GLY A 30 -20.71 -12.20 9.93
C GLY A 30 -21.93 -12.90 9.34
N ASP A 31 -23.05 -12.87 10.06
CA ASP A 31 -24.32 -13.43 9.60
C ASP A 31 -24.90 -12.65 8.42
N TRP A 32 -24.75 -11.31 8.41
CA TRP A 32 -25.15 -10.50 7.27
C TRP A 32 -24.37 -10.85 5.99
N ILE A 33 -23.05 -11.01 6.09
CA ILE A 33 -22.19 -11.42 4.96
C ILE A 33 -22.54 -12.83 4.50
N LYS A 34 -22.83 -13.73 5.44
CA LYS A 34 -23.30 -15.08 5.11
C LYS A 34 -24.59 -15.02 4.31
N ASN A 35 -25.58 -14.27 4.78
CA ASN A 35 -26.86 -14.13 4.08
C ASN A 35 -26.67 -13.50 2.70
N LEU A 36 -25.76 -12.52 2.57
CA LEU A 36 -25.41 -11.93 1.28
C LEU A 36 -24.78 -12.96 0.34
N PHE A 37 -23.87 -13.80 0.82
CA PHE A 37 -23.26 -14.87 0.05
C PHE A 37 -24.30 -15.92 -0.40
N ASP A 38 -25.17 -16.34 0.53
CA ASP A 38 -26.21 -17.34 0.23
C ASP A 38 -27.24 -16.79 -0.77
N ALA A 39 -27.62 -15.51 -0.63
CA ALA A 39 -28.56 -14.86 -1.54
C ALA A 39 -27.96 -14.55 -2.92
N SER A 40 -26.66 -14.26 -3.00
CA SER A 40 -26.02 -13.97 -4.30
C SER A 40 -25.91 -15.21 -5.16
N GLY A 41 -25.71 -16.40 -4.57
CA GLY A 41 -25.45 -17.65 -5.28
C GLY A 41 -24.17 -17.62 -6.13
N LYS A 42 -23.32 -16.61 -5.94
CA LYS A 42 -22.16 -16.30 -6.77
C LYS A 42 -20.88 -16.35 -5.95
N PRO A 43 -19.73 -16.73 -6.55
CA PRO A 43 -18.43 -16.53 -5.93
C PRO A 43 -18.24 -15.10 -5.44
N MET A 44 -17.59 -14.95 -4.28
CA MET A 44 -17.43 -13.65 -3.61
C MET A 44 -16.00 -13.46 -3.11
N ALA A 45 -15.49 -12.23 -3.18
CA ALA A 45 -14.24 -11.81 -2.55
C ALA A 45 -14.50 -10.59 -1.67
N LEU A 46 -13.91 -10.62 -0.48
CA LEU A 46 -13.94 -9.53 0.48
C LEU A 46 -12.59 -8.83 0.43
N PHE A 47 -12.60 -7.52 0.20
CA PHE A 47 -11.43 -6.66 0.23
C PHE A 47 -11.50 -5.78 1.47
N GLY A 48 -10.31 -5.52 2.03
CA GLY A 48 -10.23 -4.66 3.18
C GLY A 48 -8.87 -4.64 3.88
N ALA A 49 -8.79 -3.78 4.90
CA ALA A 49 -7.62 -3.61 5.73
C ALA A 49 -7.27 -4.89 6.52
N PRO A 50 -6.02 -5.07 6.99
CA PRO A 50 -5.59 -6.28 7.71
C PRO A 50 -6.49 -6.70 8.89
N ARG A 51 -7.09 -5.73 9.59
CA ARG A 51 -8.04 -5.96 10.69
C ARG A 51 -9.31 -6.72 10.28
N SER A 52 -9.68 -6.70 9.00
CA SER A 52 -10.79 -7.47 8.45
C SER A 52 -10.65 -8.98 8.67
N LYS A 53 -9.42 -9.47 8.88
CA LYS A 53 -9.16 -10.87 9.28
C LYS A 53 -9.87 -11.26 10.59
N LEU A 54 -10.15 -10.30 11.47
CA LEU A 54 -10.88 -10.55 12.72
C LEU A 54 -12.27 -11.15 12.45
N LEU A 55 -12.94 -10.70 11.39
CA LEU A 55 -14.24 -11.24 10.98
C LEU A 55 -14.18 -12.75 10.70
N LEU A 56 -13.15 -13.19 9.96
CA LEU A 56 -12.93 -14.60 9.63
C LEU A 56 -12.48 -15.40 10.86
N GLN A 57 -11.74 -14.79 11.78
CA GLN A 57 -11.31 -15.45 13.01
C GLN A 57 -12.49 -15.71 13.96
N THR A 58 -13.45 -14.80 13.99
CA THR A 58 -14.58 -14.84 14.94
C THR A 58 -15.77 -15.64 14.42
N ASN A 59 -15.90 -15.82 13.09
CA ASN A 59 -17.01 -16.55 12.46
C ASN A 59 -16.49 -17.74 11.63
N GLU A 60 -16.63 -18.96 12.16
CA GLU A 60 -16.17 -20.19 11.52
C GLU A 60 -16.86 -20.44 10.15
N GLN A 61 -18.13 -20.04 10.00
CA GLN A 61 -18.87 -20.24 8.74
C GLN A 61 -18.29 -19.38 7.63
N LEU A 62 -17.93 -18.13 7.93
CA LEU A 62 -17.21 -17.27 6.99
C LEU A 62 -15.82 -17.80 6.72
N ARG A 63 -15.07 -18.25 7.73
CA ARG A 63 -13.73 -18.82 7.55
C ARG A 63 -13.70 -19.98 6.57
N ARG A 64 -14.71 -20.85 6.60
CA ARG A 64 -14.82 -22.00 5.68
C ARG A 64 -15.11 -21.55 4.24
N ARG A 65 -15.91 -20.49 4.04
CA ARG A 65 -16.28 -19.97 2.72
C ARG A 65 -15.21 -19.08 2.11
N PHE A 66 -14.48 -18.34 2.94
CA PHE A 66 -13.37 -17.47 2.58
C PHE A 66 -12.05 -18.07 3.07
N SER A 67 -11.79 -19.32 2.67
CA SER A 67 -10.62 -20.08 3.10
C SER A 67 -9.32 -19.63 2.43
N SER A 68 -9.40 -19.05 1.24
CA SER A 68 -8.27 -18.42 0.57
C SER A 68 -8.19 -16.95 0.94
N THR A 69 -7.13 -16.56 1.65
CA THR A 69 -6.85 -15.16 1.97
C THR A 69 -5.55 -14.75 1.33
N PHE A 70 -5.56 -13.63 0.60
CA PHE A 70 -4.38 -13.01 0.04
C PHE A 70 -4.14 -11.66 0.72
N THR A 71 -2.89 -11.32 0.98
CA THR A 71 -2.52 -10.02 1.56
C THR A 71 -1.61 -9.30 0.57
N LEU A 72 -2.10 -8.22 0.00
CA LEU A 72 -1.28 -7.29 -0.77
C LEU A 72 -0.35 -6.55 0.20
N LYS A 73 0.94 -6.86 0.13
CA LYS A 73 1.98 -6.17 0.88
C LYS A 73 2.42 -4.93 0.11
N ASN A 74 3.05 -3.99 0.80
CA ASN A 74 3.79 -2.92 0.12
C ASN A 74 4.89 -3.56 -0.75
N MET A 75 5.17 -2.92 -1.87
CA MET A 75 6.24 -3.34 -2.77
C MET A 75 7.59 -3.23 -2.06
N GLY A 76 8.39 -4.27 -2.16
CA GLY A 76 9.77 -4.27 -1.65
C GLY A 76 10.77 -3.93 -2.75
N ILE A 77 12.03 -3.75 -2.36
CA ILE A 77 13.18 -3.68 -3.26
C ILE A 77 14.38 -4.47 -2.70
N THR A 78 14.13 -5.42 -1.78
CA THR A 78 15.21 -6.13 -1.06
C THR A 78 15.66 -7.38 -1.80
N THR A 79 14.71 -8.08 -2.44
CA THR A 79 14.97 -9.32 -3.19
C THR A 79 14.87 -9.07 -4.69
N ALA A 80 15.51 -9.92 -5.50
CA ALA A 80 15.43 -9.82 -6.95
C ALA A 80 13.98 -9.86 -7.47
N SER A 81 13.13 -10.71 -6.88
CA SER A 81 11.70 -10.78 -7.23
C SER A 81 10.95 -9.51 -6.86
N GLU A 82 11.22 -8.93 -5.69
CA GLU A 82 10.61 -7.67 -5.28
C GLU A 82 11.01 -6.50 -6.20
N ILE A 83 12.29 -6.44 -6.58
CA ILE A 83 12.81 -5.45 -7.52
C ILE A 83 12.13 -5.62 -8.89
N GLU A 84 12.02 -6.85 -9.40
CA GLU A 84 11.36 -7.14 -10.67
C GLU A 84 9.90 -6.68 -10.66
N ASP A 85 9.15 -7.00 -9.60
CA ASP A 85 7.77 -6.57 -9.42
C ASP A 85 7.66 -5.03 -9.36
N PHE A 86 8.56 -4.37 -8.62
CA PHE A 86 8.56 -2.91 -8.49
C PHE A 86 8.92 -2.21 -9.79
N VAL A 87 9.95 -2.67 -10.51
CA VAL A 87 10.33 -2.17 -11.84
C VAL A 87 9.18 -2.36 -12.81
N GLY A 88 8.55 -3.54 -12.82
CA GLY A 88 7.40 -3.82 -13.68
C GLY A 88 6.25 -2.85 -13.44
N LEU A 89 5.92 -2.56 -12.18
CA LEU A 89 4.90 -1.57 -11.82
C LEU A 89 5.28 -0.16 -12.28
N VAL A 90 6.48 0.31 -11.97
CA VAL A 90 6.93 1.68 -12.31
C VAL A 90 7.00 1.86 -13.82
N ALA A 91 7.53 0.88 -14.55
CA ALA A 91 7.57 0.89 -16.02
C ALA A 91 6.16 0.90 -16.61
N THR A 92 5.26 0.06 -16.12
CA THR A 92 3.86 0.04 -16.56
C THR A 92 3.18 1.40 -16.34
N LEU A 93 3.36 2.01 -15.17
CA LEU A 93 2.81 3.34 -14.91
C LEU A 93 3.39 4.37 -15.89
N ASN A 94 4.72 4.41 -16.05
CA ASN A 94 5.38 5.32 -16.97
C ASN A 94 4.94 5.14 -18.43
N ASP A 95 4.77 3.90 -18.87
CA ASP A 95 4.35 3.56 -20.24
C ASP A 95 2.92 3.97 -20.54
N ASN A 96 2.07 4.09 -19.51
CA ASN A 96 0.70 4.58 -19.64
C ASN A 96 0.56 6.11 -19.48
N LEU A 97 1.63 6.84 -19.12
CA LEU A 97 1.60 8.30 -19.07
C LEU A 97 1.76 8.93 -20.47
N PRO A 98 1.03 10.03 -20.77
CA PRO A 98 1.22 10.77 -22.02
C PRO A 98 2.54 11.53 -22.06
N VAL A 99 3.09 11.88 -20.89
CA VAL A 99 4.41 12.48 -20.71
C VAL A 99 5.29 11.48 -19.95
N LYS A 100 6.41 11.07 -20.55
CA LYS A 100 7.29 10.07 -19.95
C LYS A 100 8.16 10.66 -18.84
N CYS A 101 8.41 9.85 -17.82
CA CYS A 101 9.45 10.07 -16.84
C CYS A 101 10.82 9.89 -17.49
N SER A 102 11.71 10.87 -17.30
CA SER A 102 13.07 10.82 -17.86
C SER A 102 14.06 10.05 -16.98
N LEU A 103 13.63 9.60 -15.80
CA LEU A 103 14.48 8.82 -14.90
C LEU A 103 14.85 7.48 -15.53
N TYR A 104 16.12 7.09 -15.36
CA TYR A 104 16.60 5.78 -15.80
C TYR A 104 16.12 4.70 -14.82
N LEU A 105 14.95 4.12 -15.09
CA LEU A 105 14.27 3.14 -14.23
C LEU A 105 15.04 1.83 -13.99
N GLN A 106 16.10 1.58 -14.77
CA GLN A 106 17.01 0.44 -14.57
C GLN A 106 18.13 0.78 -13.56
N SER A 107 18.29 2.04 -13.14
CA SER A 107 19.20 2.41 -12.07
C SER A 107 18.62 2.01 -10.73
N TYR A 108 19.37 1.21 -9.97
CA TYR A 108 19.00 0.84 -8.61
C TYR A 108 18.83 2.08 -7.71
N GLU A 109 19.65 3.12 -7.87
CA GLU A 109 19.50 4.37 -7.10
C GLU A 109 18.16 5.06 -7.39
N VAL A 110 17.72 5.09 -8.65
CA VAL A 110 16.43 5.65 -9.04
C VAL A 110 15.28 4.87 -8.40
N LEU A 111 15.38 3.54 -8.41
CA LEU A 111 14.39 2.67 -7.79
C LEU A 111 14.33 2.87 -6.28
N GLU A 112 15.48 3.01 -5.62
CA GLU A 112 15.55 3.33 -4.19
C GLU A 112 14.87 4.67 -3.89
N ARG A 113 15.16 5.73 -4.65
CA ARG A 113 14.54 7.05 -4.43
C ARG A 113 13.02 6.99 -4.61
N LEU A 114 12.53 6.30 -5.63
CA LEU A 114 11.09 6.07 -5.82
C LEU A 114 10.49 5.24 -4.68
N HIS A 115 11.20 4.24 -4.18
CA HIS A 115 10.76 3.43 -3.05
C HIS A 115 10.70 4.27 -1.76
N TYR A 116 11.74 5.05 -1.45
CA TYR A 116 11.75 5.97 -0.32
C TYR A 116 10.67 7.05 -0.41
N ALA A 117 10.33 7.51 -1.61
CA ALA A 117 9.25 8.47 -1.84
C ALA A 117 7.84 7.89 -1.66
N THR A 118 7.69 6.56 -1.58
CA THR A 118 6.37 5.92 -1.60
C THR A 118 6.18 4.86 -0.52
N ASP A 119 7.23 4.48 0.21
CA ASP A 119 7.24 3.35 1.15
C ASP A 119 6.75 2.04 0.50
N GLY A 120 7.00 1.89 -0.81
CA GLY A 120 6.49 0.79 -1.62
C GLY A 120 4.98 0.77 -1.81
N ARG A 121 4.26 1.85 -1.45
CA ARG A 121 2.80 1.90 -1.56
C ARG A 121 2.41 2.42 -2.94
N ILE A 122 1.62 1.61 -3.65
CA ILE A 122 1.16 1.90 -5.01
C ILE A 122 0.38 3.23 -5.06
N SER A 123 -0.41 3.56 -4.02
CA SER A 123 -1.17 4.81 -3.96
C SER A 123 -0.27 6.05 -3.98
N TYR A 124 0.85 6.05 -3.26
CA TYR A 124 1.81 7.15 -3.29
C TYR A 124 2.57 7.21 -4.61
N LEU A 125 2.85 6.06 -5.23
CA LEU A 125 3.45 6.02 -6.56
C LEU A 125 2.53 6.66 -7.60
N ILE A 126 1.24 6.29 -7.61
CA ILE A 126 0.23 6.91 -8.46
C ILE A 126 0.13 8.42 -8.18
N LYS A 127 0.11 8.83 -6.91
CA LYS A 127 0.06 10.25 -6.51
C LYS A 127 1.26 11.03 -7.04
N LEU A 128 2.47 10.47 -6.91
CA LEU A 128 3.70 11.07 -7.40
C LEU A 128 3.70 11.22 -8.94
N PHE A 129 3.32 10.18 -9.69
CA PHE A 129 3.29 10.25 -11.15
C PHE A 129 2.17 11.15 -11.70
N SER A 130 0.99 11.13 -11.08
CA SER A 130 -0.13 12.00 -11.48
C SER A 130 0.15 13.47 -11.19
N GLY A 131 0.69 13.79 -10.00
CA GLY A 131 1.12 15.15 -9.69
C GLY A 131 2.28 15.62 -10.57
N GLY A 132 3.23 14.73 -10.87
CA GLY A 132 4.32 15.02 -11.80
C GLY A 132 3.82 15.30 -13.23
N LEU A 133 2.85 14.51 -13.70
CA LEU A 133 2.20 14.74 -14.99
C LEU A 133 1.49 16.10 -15.02
N GLU A 134 0.71 16.41 -13.99
CA GLU A 134 -0.01 17.70 -13.90
C GLU A 134 0.97 18.88 -13.95
N ARG A 135 2.08 18.81 -13.22
CA ARG A 135 3.15 19.82 -13.27
C ARG A 135 3.77 19.94 -14.64
N ALA A 136 4.12 18.80 -15.25
CA ALA A 136 4.73 18.79 -16.57
C ALA A 136 3.81 19.47 -17.58
N LEU A 137 2.51 19.17 -17.55
CA LEU A 137 1.53 19.79 -18.44
C LEU A 137 1.36 21.29 -18.17
N ARG A 138 1.26 21.72 -16.91
CA ARG A 138 1.15 23.15 -16.54
C ARG A 138 2.39 23.95 -16.94
N GLY A 139 3.57 23.35 -16.84
CA GLY A 139 4.85 23.95 -17.21
C GLY A 139 5.22 23.83 -18.70
N ALA A 140 4.35 23.23 -19.53
CA ALA A 140 4.65 22.87 -20.92
C ALA A 140 5.94 22.05 -21.09
N MET A 141 6.24 21.20 -20.11
CA MET A 141 7.39 20.30 -20.09
C MET A 141 7.09 19.04 -20.89
N THR A 142 8.13 18.48 -21.53
CA THR A 142 8.02 17.27 -22.35
C THR A 142 8.30 15.98 -21.60
N THR A 143 8.77 16.07 -20.35
CA THR A 143 9.12 14.94 -19.49
C THR A 143 8.84 15.23 -18.02
N ILE A 144 8.64 14.18 -17.23
CA ILE A 144 8.68 14.23 -15.76
C ILE A 144 10.12 13.95 -15.33
N ASP A 145 10.86 14.97 -14.93
CA ASP A 145 12.25 14.85 -14.50
C ASP A 145 12.39 14.83 -12.96
N VAL A 146 13.64 14.73 -12.48
CA VAL A 146 13.93 14.69 -11.04
C VAL A 146 13.46 15.95 -10.31
N CYS A 147 13.54 17.13 -10.95
CA CYS A 147 13.11 18.40 -10.36
C CYS A 147 11.58 18.43 -10.18
N ILE A 148 10.83 17.95 -11.17
CA ILE A 148 9.37 17.81 -11.09
C ILE A 148 9.00 16.82 -9.98
N LEU A 149 9.70 15.70 -9.86
CA LEU A 149 9.44 14.71 -8.81
C LEU A 149 9.79 15.24 -7.42
N GLU A 150 10.88 16.01 -7.27
CA GLU A 150 11.24 16.68 -6.03
C GLU A 150 10.14 17.64 -5.56
N GLN A 151 9.65 18.50 -6.45
CA GLN A 151 8.54 19.42 -6.17
C GLN A 151 7.24 18.67 -5.88
N THR A 152 6.94 17.64 -6.68
CA THR A 152 5.72 16.85 -6.49
C THR A 152 5.73 16.12 -5.16
N PHE A 153 6.86 15.54 -4.74
CA PHE A 153 6.96 14.91 -3.44
C PHE A 153 6.62 15.89 -2.31
N SER A 154 7.20 17.10 -2.37
CA SER A 154 6.99 18.13 -1.36
C SER A 154 5.53 18.61 -1.31
N GLU A 155 4.90 18.81 -2.46
CA GLU A 155 3.54 19.38 -2.48
C GLU A 155 2.43 18.34 -2.32
N GLU A 156 2.63 17.12 -2.84
CA GLU A 156 1.59 16.09 -2.87
C GLU A 156 1.74 15.06 -1.76
N ILE A 157 2.96 14.73 -1.34
CA ILE A 157 3.17 13.63 -0.38
C ILE A 157 3.45 14.20 1.01
N TRP A 158 4.40 15.13 1.12
CA TRP A 158 4.80 15.69 2.41
C TRP A 158 5.47 17.05 2.25
N ASP A 159 4.84 18.09 2.79
CA ASP A 159 5.27 19.50 2.74
C ASP A 159 6.61 19.76 3.45
N GLU A 160 6.92 19.04 4.53
CA GLU A 160 8.24 19.07 5.17
C GLU A 160 9.29 18.18 4.47
N GLY A 161 8.89 17.50 3.39
CA GLY A 161 9.72 16.63 2.57
C GLY A 161 10.70 17.39 1.68
N ILE A 162 11.58 18.20 2.27
CA ILE A 162 12.54 19.07 1.57
C ILE A 162 13.99 18.70 1.91
N GLY A 163 14.94 19.08 1.04
CA GLY A 163 16.37 18.89 1.27
C GLY A 163 16.72 17.44 1.59
N ALA A 164 17.37 17.19 2.72
CA ALA A 164 17.77 15.83 3.12
C ALA A 164 16.60 14.86 3.37
N LEU A 165 15.36 15.35 3.42
CA LEU A 165 14.14 14.56 3.60
C LEU A 165 13.37 14.34 2.30
N ASN A 166 13.82 14.92 1.18
CA ASN A 166 13.22 14.69 -0.12
C ASN A 166 14.01 13.62 -0.90
N PRO A 167 13.40 12.48 -1.28
CA PRO A 167 14.08 11.40 -1.99
C PRO A 167 14.68 11.79 -3.34
N PHE A 168 14.22 12.88 -3.97
CA PHE A 168 14.74 13.36 -5.25
C PHE A 168 15.79 14.45 -5.11
N ASN A 169 16.01 14.97 -3.89
CA ASN A 169 17.07 15.93 -3.64
C ASN A 169 18.46 15.24 -3.62
N PRO A 170 19.52 15.89 -4.12
CA PRO A 170 20.88 15.33 -4.07
C PRO A 170 21.38 15.02 -2.66
N ASN A 171 20.95 15.78 -1.65
CA ASN A 171 21.36 15.62 -0.25
C ASN A 171 20.47 14.65 0.54
N PHE A 172 19.60 13.89 -0.13
CA PHE A 172 18.73 12.93 0.52
C PHE A 172 19.51 11.99 1.45
N CYS A 173 19.00 11.78 2.67
CA CYS A 173 19.71 11.00 3.68
C CYS A 173 19.56 9.48 3.55
N PHE A 174 18.93 8.98 2.48
CA PHE A 174 18.76 7.54 2.18
C PHE A 174 18.26 6.73 3.37
N ARG A 175 17.23 7.25 4.04
CA ARG A 175 16.53 6.54 5.10
C ARG A 175 15.03 6.53 4.82
N ARG A 176 14.35 5.55 5.41
CA ARG A 176 12.90 5.50 5.43
C ARG A 176 12.33 6.72 6.17
N LEU A 177 11.25 7.27 5.63
CA LEU A 177 10.54 8.44 6.16
C LEU A 177 9.36 7.99 7.04
N ASP A 178 9.66 7.21 8.09
CA ASP A 178 8.71 6.55 8.97
C ASP A 178 8.84 6.94 10.46
N LYS A 179 9.48 8.06 10.79
CA LYS A 179 9.51 8.62 12.16
C LYS A 179 8.24 9.43 12.45
N ALA A 180 8.00 9.75 13.72
CA ALA A 180 6.85 10.57 14.11
C ALA A 180 6.84 11.92 13.37
N GLY A 181 5.71 12.24 12.73
CA GLY A 181 5.56 13.42 11.87
C GLY A 181 5.90 13.19 10.40
N GLU A 182 6.45 12.03 10.03
CA GLU A 182 6.83 11.70 8.66
C GLU A 182 5.71 10.94 7.91
N PRO A 183 5.68 10.97 6.56
CA PRO A 183 4.53 10.55 5.75
C PRO A 183 4.20 9.05 5.86
N PHE A 184 5.16 8.23 6.28
CA PHE A 184 4.98 6.78 6.39
C PHE A 184 4.96 6.28 7.83
N PHE A 185 4.90 7.20 8.80
CA PHE A 185 4.76 6.85 10.20
C PHE A 185 3.53 5.97 10.44
N SER A 186 3.73 4.79 11.01
CA SER A 186 2.67 3.82 11.27
C SER A 186 2.17 3.84 12.72
N GLY A 187 2.52 4.86 13.52
CA GLY A 187 2.41 4.90 14.99
C GLY A 187 1.03 4.81 15.64
N LEU A 188 0.05 4.21 14.97
CA LEU A 188 -1.25 3.79 15.52
C LEU A 188 -1.62 2.32 15.16
N ALA A 189 -0.81 1.61 14.35
CA ALA A 189 -1.10 0.23 13.94
C ALA A 189 -0.18 -0.79 14.66
N GLY A 190 -0.48 -1.07 15.93
CA GLY A 190 -0.47 -2.42 16.50
C GLY A 190 0.71 -3.40 16.35
N GLU A 191 1.90 -3.02 15.90
CA GLU A 191 3.07 -3.91 15.93
C GLU A 191 3.81 -3.76 17.24
N LYS A 192 3.46 -4.62 18.21
CA LYS A 192 4.35 -4.90 19.35
C LYS A 192 5.63 -5.51 18.79
N GLY A 193 6.71 -4.73 18.77
CA GLY A 193 8.06 -5.24 18.53
C GLY A 193 8.40 -6.40 19.48
N PRO A 194 9.42 -7.21 19.16
CA PRO A 194 9.72 -8.43 19.90
C PRO A 194 9.98 -8.11 21.37
N VAL A 195 9.23 -8.76 22.25
CA VAL A 195 9.41 -8.70 23.70
C VAL A 195 10.84 -9.15 23.99
N LYS A 196 11.70 -8.21 24.39
CA LYS A 196 13.02 -8.54 24.96
C LYS A 196 12.77 -9.37 26.22
N ASN A 197 13.04 -10.67 26.15
CA ASN A 197 13.12 -11.53 27.32
C ASN A 197 14.22 -10.99 28.23
N ARG A 198 13.85 -10.33 29.33
CA ARG A 198 14.77 -10.12 30.46
C ARG A 198 15.00 -11.48 31.09
N SER A 199 16.15 -12.09 30.80
CA SER A 199 16.66 -13.20 31.58
C SER A 199 16.82 -12.73 33.03
N LYS A 200 16.06 -13.37 33.92
CA LYS A 200 16.28 -13.27 35.37
C LYS A 200 17.68 -13.79 35.65
N ARG A 201 18.59 -12.91 36.06
CA ARG A 201 19.72 -13.29 36.91
C ARG A 201 19.11 -13.93 38.16
N ARG A 202 19.39 -15.22 38.38
CA ARG A 202 19.22 -15.85 39.68
C ARG A 202 20.54 -15.67 40.41
N ASP A 203 20.45 -15.04 41.57
CA ASP A 203 21.46 -15.11 42.61
C ASP A 203 21.52 -16.55 43.14
N ALA A 204 22.74 -17.11 43.13
CA ALA A 204 23.26 -18.11 44.06
C ALA A 204 24.76 -18.28 43.76
#